data_AF-A0A2G0V885-F1
#
_entry.id   AF-A0A2G0V885-F1
#
_cell.length_a   1.000
_cell.length_b   1.000
_cell.length_c   1.000
_cell.angle_alpha   90.00
_cell.angle_beta   90.00
_cell.angle_gamma   90.00
#
_symmetry.space_group_name_H-M   'P 1'
#
loop_
_entity.id
_entity.type
_entity.pdbx_description
1 polymer ?
#
loop_
_entity_poly.entity_id
_entity_poly.type
_entity_poly.pdbx_seq_one_letter_code
_entity_poly.pdbx_strand_id
1 'polypeptide(L)'
;MGKVDSVNNAPEAAMICVDMNGKDPMLDIPWPEIQGNQAVFIERIKLEQADLEILGSQIERELYLFGGKVSTGEVHPEYGELFSVHYLVIEKQLNSGTLIYHPLSQNGEVTYSRKGEATRPVCVDMIKKKDILFLRRPPRWNASEASIPACNGQMFHFCSQVYLPQTATNRKSLTFVTTVFLFVHVLEQDELRVQLFAQDTSEQTAEGHYRLESQMMRFEEDYNEPTVVLQLIRAGNKLFHEYLLNHPRASKQTLELLAEHGKTKALKAEAAKRASTKT
;
A
#
# COMPACT_ATOMS: atom_id res chain seq x y z
N MET A 1 52.86 34.73 1.34
CA MET A 1 51.81 35.07 0.34
C MET A 1 51.70 33.87 -0.59
N GLY A 2 50.64 33.07 -0.71
CA GLY A 2 49.34 32.82 -0.08
C GLY A 2 49.03 31.31 -0.34
N LYS A 3 48.28 30.53 0.47
CA LYS A 3 46.80 30.51 0.59
C LYS A 3 46.12 30.38 -0.81
N VAL A 4 45.24 29.45 -1.17
CA VAL A 4 44.37 28.47 -0.47
C VAL A 4 44.01 27.36 -1.47
N ASP A 5 43.63 26.21 -0.91
CA ASP A 5 42.98 25.02 -1.48
C ASP A 5 41.83 25.22 -2.48
N SER A 6 41.65 24.14 -3.26
CA SER A 6 40.41 23.49 -3.72
C SER A 6 39.13 24.31 -3.92
N VAL A 7 38.49 24.11 -5.07
CA VAL A 7 37.05 23.79 -5.08
C VAL A 7 36.79 22.71 -6.14
N ASN A 8 36.78 21.46 -5.70
CA ASN A 8 36.20 20.35 -6.44
C ASN A 8 34.67 20.46 -6.23
N ASN A 9 33.98 21.15 -7.13
CA ASN A 9 32.51 21.21 -7.12
C ASN A 9 31.97 19.89 -7.69
N ALA A 10 31.94 18.84 -6.88
CA ALA A 10 30.95 17.79 -7.06
C ALA A 10 29.61 18.36 -6.55
N PRO A 11 28.51 18.27 -7.32
CA PRO A 11 27.22 18.70 -6.81
C PRO A 11 26.85 17.76 -5.66
N GLU A 12 26.79 18.28 -4.43
CA GLU A 12 25.99 17.67 -3.37
C GLU A 12 24.61 17.43 -3.97
N ALA A 13 24.25 16.16 -4.17
CA ALA A 13 22.88 15.80 -4.48
C ALA A 13 22.05 16.30 -3.29
N ALA A 14 21.40 17.46 -3.45
CA ALA A 14 20.52 18.00 -2.43
C ALA A 14 19.54 16.89 -2.04
N MET A 15 19.65 16.40 -0.79
CA MET A 15 18.73 15.40 -0.27
C MET A 15 17.33 15.99 -0.34
N ILE A 16 16.49 15.51 -1.25
CA ILE A 16 15.13 16.01 -1.43
C ILE A 16 14.20 15.24 -0.49
N CYS A 17 14.07 15.72 0.75
CA CYS A 17 13.20 15.12 1.76
C CYS A 17 11.74 15.18 1.31
N VAL A 18 11.18 14.05 0.85
CA VAL A 18 9.83 13.99 0.29
C VAL A 18 9.01 12.81 0.80
N ASP A 19 7.70 13.00 0.84
CA ASP A 19 6.73 11.92 0.97
C ASP A 19 6.54 11.16 -0.35
N MET A 20 5.79 10.06 -0.30
CA MET A 20 5.41 9.26 -1.48
C MET A 20 4.66 10.03 -2.59
N ASN A 21 4.22 11.27 -2.32
CA ASN A 21 3.57 12.17 -3.29
C ASN A 21 4.49 13.29 -3.79
N GLY A 22 5.77 13.32 -3.37
CA GLY A 22 6.73 14.36 -3.75
C GLY A 22 6.57 15.68 -3.00
N LYS A 23 5.89 15.69 -1.86
CA LYS A 23 5.74 16.87 -0.98
C LYS A 23 6.73 16.79 0.16
N ASP A 24 7.16 17.94 0.68
CA ASP A 24 7.98 18.03 1.89
C ASP A 24 7.09 17.87 3.13
N PRO A 25 7.16 16.75 3.88
CA PRO A 25 6.36 16.56 5.06
C PRO A 25 7.04 17.18 6.29
N MET A 26 6.28 17.89 7.11
CA MET A 26 6.80 18.38 8.38
C MET A 26 6.91 17.22 9.38
N LEU A 27 8.14 16.79 9.65
CA LEU A 27 8.46 15.72 10.60
C LEU A 27 9.11 16.28 11.86
N ASP A 28 8.78 15.70 13.01
CA ASP A 28 9.35 15.96 14.32
C ASP A 28 10.42 14.92 14.72
N ILE A 29 11.07 14.35 13.70
CA ILE A 29 12.21 13.43 13.78
C ILE A 29 13.22 13.76 12.66
N PRO A 30 14.51 13.41 12.82
CA PRO A 30 15.49 13.53 11.74
C PRO A 30 15.10 12.67 10.53
N TRP A 31 15.41 13.15 9.33
CA TRP A 31 15.21 12.37 8.12
C TRP A 31 16.21 11.20 8.06
N PRO A 32 15.76 9.94 7.92
CA PRO A 32 16.68 8.82 7.90
C PRO A 32 17.25 8.55 6.51
N GLU A 33 18.34 7.80 6.48
CA GLU A 33 18.85 7.11 5.30
C GLU A 33 18.58 5.61 5.40
N ILE A 34 18.39 4.97 4.25
CA ILE A 34 18.26 3.53 4.13
C ILE A 34 19.43 3.02 3.29
N GLN A 35 20.44 2.42 3.94
CA GLN A 35 21.64 1.88 3.28
C GLN A 35 22.37 2.94 2.41
N GLY A 36 22.51 4.17 2.93
CA GLY A 36 23.12 5.30 2.19
C GLY A 36 22.25 5.88 1.08
N ASN A 37 21.02 5.39 0.90
CA ASN A 37 20.04 5.96 -0.03
C ASN A 37 19.04 6.82 0.73
N GLN A 38 18.53 7.84 0.05
CA GLN A 38 17.52 8.71 0.61
C GLN A 38 16.22 7.96 0.85
N ALA A 39 15.71 8.05 2.08
CA ALA A 39 14.41 7.49 2.44
C ALA A 39 13.25 8.37 1.93
N VAL A 40 12.17 7.73 1.50
CA VAL A 40 10.88 8.37 1.18
C VAL A 40 9.95 8.17 2.36
N PHE A 41 9.33 9.26 2.85
CA PHE A 41 8.34 9.17 3.91
C PHE A 41 7.01 8.61 3.38
N ILE A 42 6.45 7.62 4.08
CA ILE A 42 5.23 6.93 3.64
C ILE A 42 4.07 7.28 4.56
N GLU A 43 4.21 7.04 5.87
CA GLU A 43 3.10 7.22 6.82
C GLU A 43 3.61 7.52 8.23
N ARG A 44 2.84 8.32 8.99
CA ARG A 44 2.97 8.47 10.44
C ARG A 44 1.77 7.82 11.11
N ILE A 45 2.03 6.92 12.05
CA ILE A 45 1.03 6.11 12.72
C ILE A 45 1.14 6.38 14.21
N LYS A 46 0.15 7.07 14.76
CA LYS A 46 0.03 7.26 16.20
C LYS A 46 -0.72 6.08 16.79
N LEU A 47 -0.15 5.34 17.74
CA LEU A 47 -0.88 4.34 18.49
C LEU A 47 -1.69 5.04 19.60
N GLU A 48 -3.01 4.86 19.58
CA GLU A 48 -3.91 5.43 20.58
C GLU A 48 -3.94 4.53 21.82
N GLN A 49 -4.44 5.05 22.94
CA GLN A 49 -4.51 4.32 24.21
C GLN A 49 -5.18 2.93 24.06
N ALA A 50 -6.26 2.84 23.29
CA ALA A 50 -6.95 1.58 23.01
C ALA A 50 -6.07 0.57 22.24
N ASP A 51 -5.21 1.05 21.34
CA ASP A 51 -4.27 0.19 20.62
C ASP A 51 -3.20 -0.38 21.57
N LEU A 52 -2.70 0.47 22.48
CA LEU A 52 -1.70 0.08 23.48
C LEU A 52 -2.28 -0.95 24.47
N GLU A 53 -3.53 -0.78 24.88
CA GLU A 53 -4.24 -1.75 25.73
C GLU A 53 -4.38 -3.13 25.05
N ILE A 54 -4.73 -3.16 23.75
CA ILE A 54 -4.77 -4.40 22.96
C ILE A 54 -3.39 -5.07 22.89
N LEU A 55 -2.34 -4.27 22.75
CA LEU A 55 -0.95 -4.75 22.70
C LEU A 55 -0.38 -5.12 24.07
N GLY A 56 -1.07 -4.80 25.17
CA GLY A 56 -0.53 -4.95 26.53
C GLY A 56 0.66 -4.01 26.81
N SER A 57 0.76 -2.90 26.08
CA SER A 57 1.85 -1.94 26.17
C SER A 57 1.53 -0.79 27.14
N GLN A 58 2.54 -0.29 27.84
CA GLN A 58 2.43 0.89 28.71
C GLN A 58 3.20 2.09 28.14
N ILE A 59 4.01 1.89 27.10
CA ILE A 59 4.78 2.95 26.45
C ILE A 59 3.97 3.56 25.29
N GLU A 60 3.58 4.82 25.46
CA GLU A 60 3.05 5.65 24.39
C GLU A 60 4.07 5.81 23.27
N ARG A 61 3.68 5.46 22.04
CA ARG A 61 4.58 5.46 20.89
C ARG A 61 3.92 5.87 19.59
N GLU A 62 4.72 6.49 18.73
CA GLU A 62 4.37 6.79 17.35
C GLU A 62 5.35 6.11 16.40
N LEU A 63 4.87 5.66 15.25
CA LEU A 63 5.66 4.98 14.24
C LEU A 63 5.73 5.84 12.99
N TYR A 64 6.92 5.97 12.42
CA TYR A 64 7.16 6.65 11.15
C TYR A 64 7.68 5.61 10.17
N LEU A 65 6.90 5.35 9.13
CA LEU A 65 7.24 4.41 8.08
C LEU A 65 7.92 5.15 6.92
N PHE A 66 9.09 4.66 6.57
CA PHE A 66 9.86 5.08 5.41
C PHE A 66 10.16 3.88 4.51
N GLY A 67 10.41 4.15 3.24
CA GLY A 67 10.93 3.16 2.31
C GLY A 67 11.96 3.74 1.37
N GLY A 68 12.75 2.88 0.74
CA GLY A 68 13.74 3.29 -0.24
C GLY A 68 14.20 2.12 -1.10
N LYS A 69 14.61 2.43 -2.33
CA LYS A 69 15.37 1.50 -3.16
C LYS A 69 16.80 1.39 -2.65
N VAL A 70 17.29 0.16 -2.61
CA VAL A 70 18.66 -0.17 -2.26
C VAL A 70 19.25 -0.95 -3.43
N SER A 71 20.43 -0.53 -3.89
CA SER A 71 21.14 -1.30 -4.91
C SER A 71 21.51 -2.68 -4.36
N THR A 72 21.25 -3.72 -5.14
CA THR A 72 21.72 -5.08 -4.82
C THR A 72 23.19 -5.28 -5.18
N GLY A 73 23.78 -4.38 -5.97
CA GLY A 73 25.10 -4.53 -6.58
C GLY A 73 25.12 -5.47 -7.80
N GLU A 74 23.99 -6.11 -8.13
CA GLU A 74 23.86 -6.97 -9.30
C GLU A 74 23.42 -6.16 -10.52
N VAL A 75 23.95 -6.50 -11.70
CA VAL A 75 23.60 -5.84 -12.97
C VAL A 75 23.09 -6.90 -13.94
N HIS A 76 21.84 -6.77 -14.35
CA HIS A 76 21.22 -7.60 -15.37
C HIS A 76 21.55 -7.06 -16.77
N PRO A 77 21.91 -7.90 -17.75
CA PRO A 77 22.28 -7.46 -19.11
C PRO A 77 21.21 -6.61 -19.81
N GLU A 78 19.93 -6.89 -19.57
CA GLU A 78 18.80 -6.20 -20.20
C GLU A 78 18.18 -5.09 -19.35
N TYR A 79 18.24 -5.22 -18.02
CA TYR A 79 17.49 -4.35 -17.09
C TYR A 79 18.39 -3.37 -16.32
N GLY A 80 19.71 -3.51 -16.46
CA GLY A 80 20.69 -2.71 -15.73
C GLY A 80 20.80 -3.12 -14.26
N GLU A 81 21.17 -2.17 -13.42
CA GLU A 81 21.33 -2.40 -11.98
C GLU A 81 20.02 -2.87 -11.34
N LEU A 82 20.10 -3.96 -10.57
CA LEU A 82 18.98 -4.51 -9.83
C LEU A 82 18.87 -3.85 -8.47
N PHE A 83 17.63 -3.55 -8.06
CA PHE A 83 17.32 -2.88 -6.81
C PHE A 83 16.38 -3.73 -5.98
N SER A 84 16.58 -3.73 -4.66
CA SER A 84 15.62 -4.20 -3.68
C SER A 84 14.90 -3.01 -3.04
N VAL A 85 13.71 -3.25 -2.50
CA VAL A 85 13.04 -2.26 -1.65
C VAL A 85 13.34 -2.59 -0.20
N HIS A 86 13.72 -1.59 0.57
CA HIS A 86 13.90 -1.70 2.01
C HIS A 86 12.96 -0.71 2.68
N TYR A 87 12.50 -1.07 3.87
CA TYR A 87 11.69 -0.20 4.71
C TYR A 87 12.40 0.09 6.01
N LEU A 88 12.03 1.21 6.63
CA LEU A 88 12.48 1.58 7.96
C LEU A 88 11.28 2.08 8.73
N VAL A 89 11.03 1.46 9.89
CA VAL A 89 10.09 2.01 10.86
C VAL A 89 10.89 2.65 11.98
N ILE A 90 10.66 3.93 12.22
CA ILE A 90 11.19 4.64 13.39
C ILE A 90 10.08 4.69 14.41
N GLU A 91 10.31 4.07 15.56
CA GLU A 91 9.47 4.19 16.73
C GLU A 91 9.95 5.36 17.59
N LYS A 92 9.05 6.29 17.89
CA LYS A 92 9.27 7.38 18.83
C LYS A 92 8.47 7.12 20.10
N GLN A 93 9.16 6.85 21.20
CA GLN A 93 8.54 6.76 22.52
C GLN A 93 8.22 8.18 23.01
N LEU A 94 6.94 8.50 23.21
CA LEU A 94 6.49 9.86 23.45
C LEU A 94 6.90 10.41 24.82
N ASN A 95 6.98 9.54 25.82
CA ASN A 95 7.36 9.91 27.18
C ASN A 95 8.85 10.30 27.31
N SER A 96 9.75 9.61 26.60
CA SER A 96 11.20 9.79 26.69
C SER A 96 11.79 10.54 25.51
N GLY A 97 11.07 10.63 24.39
CA GLY A 97 11.58 11.11 23.11
C GLY A 97 12.56 10.15 22.44
N THR A 98 12.73 8.93 22.97
CA THR A 98 13.68 7.94 22.44
C THR A 98 13.24 7.46 21.08
N LEU A 99 14.18 7.41 20.13
CA LEU A 99 13.98 6.89 18.78
C LEU A 99 14.60 5.50 18.64
N ILE A 100 13.78 4.52 18.27
CA ILE A 100 14.20 3.14 18.01
C ILE A 100 14.00 2.85 16.53
N TYR A 101 15.04 2.32 15.89
CA TYR A 101 15.08 2.09 14.46
C TYR A 101 14.86 0.60 14.18
N HIS A 102 13.85 0.31 13.38
CA HIS A 102 13.48 -1.02 12.93
C HIS A 102 13.77 -1.13 11.42
N PRO A 103 15.02 -1.44 11.01
CA PRO A 103 15.36 -1.61 9.60
C PRO A 103 14.78 -2.94 9.10
N LEU A 104 13.99 -2.89 8.03
CA LEU A 104 13.27 -4.03 7.47
C LEU A 104 13.77 -4.31 6.05
N SER A 105 14.38 -5.47 5.89
CA SER A 105 14.80 -6.00 4.59
C SER A 105 13.85 -7.11 4.15
N GLN A 106 13.74 -7.32 2.85
CA GLN A 106 12.93 -8.39 2.29
C GLN A 106 13.43 -9.76 2.80
N ASN A 107 12.50 -10.59 3.23
CA ASN A 107 12.73 -11.95 3.71
C ASN A 107 11.67 -12.88 3.10
N GLY A 108 12.10 -13.68 2.12
CA GLY A 108 11.19 -14.37 1.20
C GLY A 108 10.65 -13.43 0.13
N GLU A 109 9.44 -13.68 -0.36
CA GLU A 109 8.89 -12.92 -1.50
C GLU A 109 8.25 -11.60 -1.07
N VAL A 110 7.37 -11.63 -0.07
CA VAL A 110 6.43 -10.52 0.21
C VAL A 110 6.54 -9.96 1.62
N THR A 111 7.40 -10.55 2.47
CA THR A 111 7.55 -10.17 3.88
C THR A 111 8.84 -9.37 4.08
N TYR A 112 8.79 -8.39 4.99
CA TYR A 112 9.96 -7.62 5.41
C TYR A 112 10.10 -7.67 6.93
N SER A 113 11.30 -8.01 7.39
CA SER A 113 11.62 -8.14 8.81
C SER A 113 13.02 -7.64 9.08
N ARG A 114 13.34 -7.44 10.36
CA ARG A 114 14.72 -7.12 10.75
C ARG A 114 15.62 -8.34 10.51
N LYS A 115 16.87 -8.08 10.10
CA LYS A 115 17.87 -9.14 9.90
C LYS A 115 18.04 -9.96 11.17
N GLY A 116 17.97 -11.29 11.04
CA GLY A 116 18.11 -12.23 12.17
C GLY A 116 16.80 -12.52 12.92
N GLU A 117 15.71 -11.84 12.60
CA GLU A 117 14.38 -12.24 13.08
C GLU A 117 13.85 -13.41 12.24
N ALA A 118 13.52 -14.51 12.90
CA ALA A 118 12.84 -15.61 12.25
C ALA A 118 11.41 -15.18 11.90
N THR A 119 11.11 -15.14 10.61
CA THR A 119 9.75 -14.99 10.11
C THR A 119 9.11 -16.37 10.06
N ARG A 120 8.06 -16.58 10.85
CA ARG A 120 7.19 -17.76 10.71
C ARG A 120 5.79 -17.30 10.31
N PRO A 121 5.64 -16.79 9.08
CA PRO A 121 4.37 -16.24 8.65
C PRO A 121 3.29 -17.33 8.61
N VAL A 122 2.08 -16.95 8.99
CA VAL A 122 0.88 -17.80 8.90
C VAL A 122 0.06 -17.33 7.70
N CYS A 123 -0.20 -18.23 6.74
CA CYS A 123 -1.05 -17.94 5.60
C CYS A 123 -2.48 -17.63 6.05
N VAL A 124 -3.05 -16.52 5.57
CA VAL A 124 -4.35 -16.04 6.05
C VAL A 124 -5.51 -16.96 5.66
N ASP A 125 -5.42 -17.60 4.49
CA ASP A 125 -6.41 -18.58 4.01
C ASP A 125 -6.45 -19.87 4.84
N MET A 126 -5.44 -20.13 5.67
CA MET A 126 -5.38 -21.27 6.58
C MET A 126 -5.98 -21.00 7.97
N ILE A 127 -6.39 -19.77 8.27
CA ILE A 127 -6.94 -19.37 9.58
C ILE A 127 -8.36 -18.80 9.45
N LYS A 128 -9.11 -18.81 10.56
CA LYS A 128 -10.45 -18.23 10.55
C LYS A 128 -10.35 -16.72 10.68
N LYS A 129 -11.25 -16.01 9.99
CA LYS A 129 -11.32 -14.54 10.03
C LYS A 129 -11.37 -13.94 11.45
N LYS A 130 -12.01 -14.64 12.40
CA LYS A 130 -12.13 -14.22 13.80
C LYS A 130 -10.81 -14.30 14.59
N ASP A 131 -9.83 -15.05 14.10
CA ASP A 131 -8.53 -15.25 14.75
C ASP A 131 -7.49 -14.23 14.24
N ILE A 132 -7.85 -13.39 13.25
CA ILE A 132 -7.00 -12.32 12.73
C ILE A 132 -7.00 -11.16 13.73
N LEU A 133 -5.81 -10.85 14.26
CA LEU A 133 -5.60 -9.78 15.23
C LEU A 133 -5.37 -8.44 14.51
N PHE A 134 -6.08 -7.39 14.91
CA PHE A 134 -5.91 -6.04 14.39
C PHE A 134 -6.20 -5.00 15.48
N LEU A 135 -5.54 -3.84 15.39
CA LEU A 135 -5.68 -2.77 16.39
C LEU A 135 -6.97 -1.97 16.18
N ARG A 136 -7.19 -1.47 14.95
CA ARG A 136 -8.30 -0.53 14.65
C ARG A 136 -9.31 -1.06 13.67
N ARG A 137 -8.81 -1.47 12.51
CA ARG A 137 -9.64 -1.89 11.37
C ARG A 137 -9.05 -3.17 10.80
N PRO A 138 -9.90 -4.07 10.30
CA PRO A 138 -9.40 -5.26 9.63
C PRO A 138 -8.63 -4.86 8.35
N PRO A 139 -7.58 -5.62 8.00
CA PRO A 139 -6.83 -5.40 6.79
C PRO A 139 -7.66 -5.70 5.53
N ARG A 140 -7.38 -4.97 4.46
CA ARG A 140 -7.98 -5.16 3.12
C ARG A 140 -6.95 -5.77 2.16
N TRP A 141 -6.48 -6.96 2.49
CA TRP A 141 -5.61 -7.75 1.62
C TRP A 141 -6.41 -8.74 0.76
N ASN A 142 -5.76 -9.32 -0.25
CA ASN A 142 -6.21 -10.59 -0.81
C ASN A 142 -5.69 -11.74 0.07
N ALA A 143 -6.62 -12.51 0.66
CA ALA A 143 -6.31 -13.53 1.67
C ALA A 143 -5.47 -14.70 1.15
N SER A 144 -5.58 -15.05 -0.14
CA SER A 144 -4.83 -16.16 -0.75
C SER A 144 -3.32 -15.88 -0.91
N GLU A 145 -2.94 -14.62 -0.78
CA GLU A 145 -1.57 -14.13 -0.98
C GLU A 145 -1.03 -13.46 0.29
N ALA A 146 -1.88 -13.33 1.32
CA ALA A 146 -1.55 -12.64 2.55
C ALA A 146 -1.00 -13.59 3.60
N SER A 147 -0.03 -13.09 4.34
CA SER A 147 0.57 -13.81 5.45
C SER A 147 0.75 -12.91 6.66
N ILE A 148 0.43 -13.42 7.84
CA ILE A 148 0.55 -12.70 9.11
C ILE A 148 1.85 -13.15 9.79
N PRO A 149 2.77 -12.23 10.12
CA PRO A 149 3.94 -12.54 10.93
C PRO A 149 3.56 -13.20 12.27
N ALA A 150 4.38 -14.15 12.71
CA ALA A 150 4.24 -14.74 14.05
C ALA A 150 5.61 -14.91 14.72
N CYS A 151 5.63 -14.73 16.04
CA CYS A 151 6.78 -14.96 16.92
C CYS A 151 6.30 -15.73 18.15
N ASN A 152 7.09 -16.69 18.64
CA ASN A 152 6.79 -17.47 19.83
C ASN A 152 5.37 -18.10 19.85
N GLY A 153 4.85 -18.49 18.68
CA GLY A 153 3.51 -19.07 18.54
C GLY A 153 2.36 -18.06 18.56
N GLN A 154 2.64 -16.76 18.62
CA GLN A 154 1.65 -15.68 18.60
C GLN A 154 1.75 -14.89 17.30
N MET A 155 0.59 -14.63 16.70
CA MET A 155 0.49 -13.76 15.52
C MET A 155 0.63 -12.29 15.92
N PHE A 156 1.18 -11.49 15.01
CA PHE A 156 1.28 -10.05 15.19
C PHE A 156 -0.09 -9.40 14.99
N HIS A 157 -0.29 -8.23 15.59
CA HIS A 157 -1.47 -7.41 15.35
C HIS A 157 -1.28 -6.60 14.07
N PHE A 158 -2.26 -6.65 13.17
CA PHE A 158 -2.34 -5.70 12.06
C PHE A 158 -2.54 -4.28 12.59
N CYS A 159 -1.66 -3.37 12.17
CA CYS A 159 -1.57 -2.00 12.66
C CYS A 159 -2.12 -0.98 11.65
N SER A 160 -1.52 -0.94 10.46
CA SER A 160 -1.90 0.01 9.39
C SER A 160 -1.71 -0.59 8.01
N GLN A 161 -2.37 -0.01 7.01
CA GLN A 161 -2.10 -0.29 5.60
C GLN A 161 -2.04 1.00 4.79
N VAL A 162 -1.10 1.04 3.85
CA VAL A 162 -0.88 2.19 2.98
C VAL A 162 -0.67 1.73 1.53
N TYR A 163 -1.46 2.29 0.63
CA TYR A 163 -1.28 2.08 -0.80
C TYR A 163 -0.22 3.05 -1.33
N LEU A 164 0.78 2.51 -2.01
CA LEU A 164 1.86 3.28 -2.65
C LEU A 164 1.42 3.61 -4.09
N PRO A 165 0.99 4.84 -4.41
CA PRO A 165 0.53 5.16 -5.75
C PRO A 165 1.67 5.20 -6.77
N GLN A 166 1.31 5.16 -8.06
CA GLN A 166 2.27 5.40 -9.13
C GLN A 166 2.60 6.89 -9.28
N THR A 167 3.56 7.39 -8.50
CA THR A 167 4.05 8.78 -8.58
C THR A 167 5.47 8.82 -9.15
N ALA A 168 5.92 10.00 -9.58
CA ALA A 168 7.31 10.19 -10.01
C ALA A 168 8.31 9.83 -8.90
N THR A 169 8.00 10.21 -7.65
CA THR A 169 8.79 9.88 -6.46
C THR A 169 8.88 8.38 -6.26
N ASN A 170 7.75 7.67 -6.24
CA ASN A 170 7.73 6.23 -6.00
C ASN A 170 8.43 5.47 -7.14
N ARG A 171 8.19 5.86 -8.40
CA ARG A 171 8.91 5.27 -9.55
C ARG A 171 10.43 5.42 -9.42
N LYS A 172 10.90 6.58 -8.95
CA LYS A 172 12.33 6.86 -8.80
C LYS A 172 12.92 6.11 -7.61
N SER A 173 12.30 6.23 -6.44
CA SER A 173 12.94 5.97 -5.14
C SER A 173 12.33 4.84 -4.31
N LEU A 174 11.21 4.23 -4.73
CA LEU A 174 10.49 3.16 -3.99
C LEU A 174 9.92 2.09 -4.97
N THR A 175 9.03 1.22 -4.49
CA THR A 175 8.03 0.52 -5.33
C THR A 175 6.77 1.37 -5.50
N PHE A 176 5.89 0.95 -6.40
CA PHE A 176 4.61 1.58 -6.67
C PHE A 176 3.52 0.55 -6.92
N VAL A 177 2.27 1.02 -6.80
CA VAL A 177 1.04 0.28 -7.06
C VAL A 177 0.94 -1.00 -6.20
N THR A 178 1.52 -0.91 -5.00
CA THR A 178 1.60 -1.97 -3.99
C THR A 178 0.99 -1.44 -2.70
N THR A 179 0.24 -2.26 -1.97
CA THR A 179 -0.17 -1.94 -0.59
C THR A 179 0.80 -2.56 0.40
N VAL A 180 1.30 -1.75 1.32
CA VAL A 180 2.12 -2.17 2.45
C VAL A 180 1.22 -2.33 3.68
N PHE A 181 1.30 -3.49 4.34
CA PHE A 181 0.59 -3.82 5.56
C PHE A 181 1.59 -3.91 6.71
N LEU A 182 1.39 -3.09 7.73
CA LEU A 182 2.22 -3.03 8.92
C LEU A 182 1.65 -3.90 10.02
N PHE A 183 2.51 -4.73 10.60
CA PHE A 183 2.22 -5.57 11.74
C PHE A 183 3.13 -5.26 12.90
N VAL A 184 2.57 -5.30 14.11
CA VAL A 184 3.31 -5.05 15.34
C VAL A 184 3.03 -6.12 16.38
N HIS A 185 4.03 -6.38 17.22
CA HIS A 185 3.93 -7.26 18.36
C HIS A 185 4.79 -6.72 19.49
N VAL A 186 4.30 -6.78 20.72
CA VAL A 186 5.04 -6.33 21.90
C VAL A 186 5.59 -7.56 22.62
N LEU A 187 6.91 -7.61 22.76
CA LEU A 187 7.63 -8.64 23.49
C LEU A 187 7.71 -8.30 24.99
N GLU A 188 8.42 -9.13 25.74
CA GLU A 188 8.80 -8.84 27.12
C GLU A 188 9.51 -7.47 27.22
N GLN A 189 9.36 -6.80 28.36
CA GLN A 189 9.91 -5.46 28.63
C GLN A 189 9.39 -4.35 27.68
N ASP A 190 8.23 -4.57 27.04
CA ASP A 190 7.54 -3.60 26.20
C ASP A 190 8.29 -3.24 24.89
N GLU A 191 9.19 -4.15 24.46
CA GLU A 191 9.93 -4.05 23.19
C GLU A 191 8.99 -4.28 21.99
N LEU A 192 8.98 -3.34 21.04
CA LEU A 192 8.22 -3.50 19.81
C LEU A 192 8.98 -4.34 18.78
N ARG A 193 8.29 -5.31 18.20
CA ARG A 193 8.66 -5.94 16.94
C ARG A 193 7.75 -5.45 15.85
N VAL A 194 8.36 -5.18 14.70
CA VAL A 194 7.69 -4.61 13.54
C VAL A 194 8.04 -5.43 12.32
N GLN A 195 7.02 -5.83 11.56
CA GLN A 195 7.19 -6.50 10.28
C GLN A 195 6.19 -5.95 9.26
N LEU A 196 6.56 -6.04 7.98
CA LEU A 196 5.69 -5.65 6.88
C LEU A 196 5.37 -6.83 5.98
N PHE A 197 4.20 -6.77 5.38
CA PHE A 197 3.83 -7.55 4.21
C PHE A 197 3.50 -6.56 3.09
N ALA A 198 4.02 -6.79 1.89
CA ALA A 198 3.68 -5.99 0.72
C ALA A 198 2.93 -6.86 -0.28
N GLN A 199 1.80 -6.37 -0.77
CA GLN A 199 0.99 -7.04 -1.77
C GLN A 199 0.75 -6.13 -2.95
N ASP A 200 0.87 -6.68 -4.14
CA ASP A 200 0.38 -6.01 -5.32
C ASP A 200 -1.16 -5.93 -5.24
N THR A 201 -1.67 -4.71 -5.06
CA THR A 201 -3.12 -4.43 -5.05
C THR A 201 -3.52 -3.61 -6.28
N SER A 202 -2.64 -3.57 -7.29
CA SER A 202 -2.71 -2.68 -8.44
C SER A 202 -3.91 -2.90 -9.34
N GLU A 203 -4.26 -4.15 -9.56
CA GLU A 203 -5.06 -4.51 -10.70
C GLU A 203 -6.13 -5.50 -10.26
N GLN A 204 -7.17 -5.59 -11.08
CA GLN A 204 -8.08 -6.71 -11.02
C GLN A 204 -7.28 -7.98 -10.74
N THR A 205 -7.62 -8.68 -9.66
CA THR A 205 -7.17 -10.06 -9.51
C THR A 205 -7.47 -10.80 -10.81
N ALA A 206 -6.70 -11.82 -11.21
CA ALA A 206 -7.00 -12.57 -12.42
C ALA A 206 -8.49 -13.01 -12.46
N GLU A 207 -9.03 -13.39 -11.30
CA GLU A 207 -10.46 -13.64 -11.10
C GLU A 207 -11.34 -12.39 -11.37
N GLY A 208 -10.94 -11.22 -10.87
CA GLY A 208 -11.59 -9.94 -11.16
C GLY A 208 -11.54 -9.56 -12.64
N HIS A 209 -10.47 -9.92 -13.36
CA HIS A 209 -10.34 -9.74 -14.80
C HIS A 209 -11.29 -10.69 -15.55
N TYR A 210 -11.25 -11.99 -15.28
CA TYR A 210 -12.17 -12.97 -15.88
C TYR A 210 -13.64 -12.66 -15.58
N ARG A 211 -13.94 -12.18 -14.37
CA ARG A 211 -15.29 -11.76 -14.00
C ARG A 211 -15.73 -10.54 -14.81
N LEU A 212 -14.83 -9.58 -15.03
CA LEU A 212 -15.12 -8.42 -15.88
C LEU A 212 -15.31 -8.85 -17.34
N GLU A 213 -14.44 -9.69 -17.88
CA GLU A 213 -14.58 -10.23 -19.24
C GLU A 213 -15.92 -10.96 -19.39
N SER A 214 -16.30 -11.78 -18.40
CA SER A 214 -17.60 -12.47 -18.38
C SER A 214 -18.78 -11.48 -18.33
N GLN A 215 -18.67 -10.41 -17.54
CA GLN A 215 -19.68 -9.35 -17.46
C GLN A 215 -19.78 -8.55 -18.78
N MET A 216 -18.64 -8.28 -19.42
CA MET A 216 -18.57 -7.61 -20.73
C MET A 216 -19.19 -8.48 -21.81
N MET A 217 -18.82 -9.76 -21.88
CA MET A 217 -19.38 -10.73 -22.83
C MET A 217 -20.90 -10.86 -22.67
N ARG A 218 -21.38 -11.02 -21.43
CA ARG A 218 -22.81 -11.10 -21.15
C ARG A 218 -23.55 -9.82 -21.49
N PHE A 219 -22.91 -8.66 -21.32
CA PHE A 219 -23.49 -7.40 -21.79
C PHE A 219 -23.59 -7.38 -23.32
N GLU A 220 -22.57 -7.82 -24.06
CA GLU A 220 -22.60 -7.86 -25.53
C GLU A 220 -23.72 -8.75 -26.08
N GLU A 221 -24.04 -9.83 -25.38
CA GLU A 221 -25.12 -10.76 -25.73
C GLU A 221 -26.51 -10.16 -25.40
N ASP A 222 -26.66 -9.57 -24.21
CA ASP A 222 -27.96 -9.21 -23.64
C ASP A 222 -28.16 -7.69 -23.46
N TYR A 223 -27.44 -6.83 -24.21
CA TYR A 223 -27.48 -5.36 -24.00
C TYR A 223 -28.87 -4.72 -24.16
N ASN A 224 -29.78 -5.40 -24.87
CA ASN A 224 -31.15 -4.96 -25.08
C ASN A 224 -32.11 -5.37 -23.95
N GLU A 225 -31.68 -6.21 -23.00
CA GLU A 225 -32.51 -6.73 -21.91
C GLU A 225 -32.31 -5.90 -20.63
N PRO A 226 -33.22 -4.96 -20.28
CA PRO A 226 -32.96 -3.97 -19.23
C PRO A 226 -32.77 -4.59 -17.85
N THR A 227 -33.45 -5.71 -17.59
CA THR A 227 -33.34 -6.44 -16.32
C THR A 227 -31.96 -7.09 -16.18
N VAL A 228 -31.40 -7.64 -17.25
CA VAL A 228 -30.06 -8.24 -17.27
C VAL A 228 -29.01 -7.15 -17.11
N VAL A 229 -29.14 -6.05 -17.87
CA VAL A 229 -28.23 -4.90 -17.78
C VAL A 229 -28.22 -4.31 -16.36
N LEU A 230 -29.38 -4.16 -15.71
CA LEU A 230 -29.47 -3.70 -14.32
C LEU A 230 -28.76 -4.65 -13.34
N GLN A 231 -28.91 -5.96 -13.51
CA GLN A 231 -28.21 -6.95 -12.68
C GLN A 231 -26.69 -6.84 -12.86
N LEU A 232 -26.22 -6.70 -14.11
CA LEU A 232 -24.81 -6.52 -14.43
C LEU A 232 -24.26 -5.23 -13.81
N ILE A 233 -24.97 -4.10 -13.88
CA ILE A 233 -24.55 -2.83 -13.27
C ILE A 233 -24.48 -2.95 -11.74
N ARG A 234 -25.47 -3.59 -11.09
CA ARG A 234 -25.42 -3.74 -9.62
C ARG A 234 -24.24 -4.59 -9.16
N ALA A 235 -23.96 -5.67 -9.90
CA ALA A 235 -22.87 -6.59 -9.63
C ALA A 235 -21.49 -6.11 -10.13
N GLY A 236 -21.46 -5.13 -11.03
CA GLY A 236 -20.27 -4.61 -11.70
C GLY A 236 -19.39 -3.75 -10.80
N ASN A 237 -18.10 -3.73 -11.09
CA ASN A 237 -17.13 -2.85 -10.42
C ASN A 237 -16.96 -1.52 -11.19
N LYS A 238 -16.00 -0.69 -10.76
CA LYS A 238 -15.70 0.58 -11.41
C LYS A 238 -15.31 0.40 -12.89
N LEU A 239 -14.50 -0.61 -13.21
CA LEU A 239 -14.00 -0.86 -14.56
C LEU A 239 -15.11 -1.29 -15.53
N PHE A 240 -16.02 -2.18 -15.08
CA PHE A 240 -17.20 -2.54 -15.88
C PHE A 240 -18.07 -1.32 -16.18
N HIS A 241 -18.29 -0.44 -15.20
CA HIS A 241 -19.06 0.78 -15.42
C HIS A 241 -18.37 1.77 -16.37
N GLU A 242 -17.03 1.86 -16.33
CA GLU A 242 -16.26 2.64 -17.30
C GLU A 242 -16.34 2.06 -18.71
N TYR A 243 -16.33 0.73 -18.84
CA TYR A 243 -16.59 0.04 -20.11
C TYR A 243 -17.97 0.41 -20.66
N LEU A 244 -19.04 0.23 -19.86
CA LEU A 244 -20.40 0.54 -20.31
C LEU A 244 -20.59 2.01 -20.67
N LEU A 245 -20.01 2.93 -19.89
CA LEU A 245 -20.10 4.38 -20.14
C LEU A 245 -19.56 4.76 -21.52
N ASN A 246 -18.53 4.05 -21.99
CA ASN A 246 -17.86 4.28 -23.26
C ASN A 246 -18.29 3.31 -24.36
N HIS A 247 -19.23 2.40 -24.07
CA HIS A 247 -19.61 1.36 -25.01
C HIS A 247 -20.53 1.91 -26.12
N PRO A 248 -20.27 1.61 -27.41
CA PRO A 248 -21.11 2.11 -28.51
C PRO A 248 -22.58 1.69 -28.39
N ARG A 249 -22.83 0.46 -27.93
CA ARG A 249 -24.17 -0.13 -27.78
C ARG A 249 -24.89 0.24 -26.48
N ALA A 250 -24.25 0.99 -25.57
CA ALA A 250 -24.92 1.41 -24.33
C ALA A 250 -26.09 2.35 -24.67
N SER A 251 -27.32 1.91 -24.43
CA SER A 251 -28.52 2.71 -24.74
C SER A 251 -28.68 3.86 -23.76
N LYS A 252 -29.59 4.79 -24.05
CA LYS A 252 -30.00 5.83 -23.09
C LYS A 252 -30.42 5.21 -21.75
N GLN A 253 -31.20 4.14 -21.81
CA GLN A 253 -31.64 3.40 -20.63
C GLN A 253 -30.47 2.78 -19.84
N THR A 254 -29.45 2.23 -20.52
CA THR A 254 -28.22 1.74 -19.86
C THR A 254 -27.51 2.88 -19.11
N LEU A 255 -27.43 4.06 -19.72
CA LEU A 255 -26.78 5.23 -19.12
C LEU A 255 -27.58 5.77 -17.92
N GLU A 256 -28.91 5.74 -17.97
CA GLU A 256 -29.78 6.10 -16.83
C GLU A 256 -29.58 5.12 -15.66
N LEU A 257 -29.51 3.81 -15.93
CA LEU A 257 -29.23 2.80 -14.91
C LEU A 257 -27.82 3.00 -14.29
N LEU A 258 -26.82 3.39 -15.09
CA LEU A 258 -25.49 3.74 -14.60
C LEU A 258 -25.49 5.01 -13.75
N ALA A 259 -26.28 6.02 -14.13
CA ALA A 259 -26.44 7.25 -13.35
C ALA A 259 -27.03 6.97 -11.96
N GLU A 260 -27.96 6.02 -11.87
CA GLU A 260 -28.58 5.64 -10.59
C GLU A 260 -27.68 4.72 -9.75
N HIS A 261 -27.06 3.72 -10.37
CA HIS A 261 -26.43 2.60 -9.65
C HIS A 261 -24.90 2.50 -9.78
N GLY A 262 -24.25 3.41 -10.52
CA GLY A 262 -22.80 3.43 -10.69
C GLY A 262 -22.01 3.46 -9.38
N LYS A 263 -20.79 2.90 -9.35
CA LYS A 263 -20.00 2.78 -8.11
C LYS A 263 -19.45 4.10 -7.58
N THR A 264 -19.20 5.09 -8.43
CA THR A 264 -18.58 6.36 -8.02
C THR A 264 -19.45 7.56 -8.39
N LYS A 265 -19.35 8.64 -7.60
CA LYS A 265 -20.09 9.88 -7.87
C LYS A 265 -19.74 10.48 -9.25
N ALA A 266 -18.46 10.43 -9.62
CA ALA A 266 -18.00 10.92 -10.93
C ALA A 266 -18.61 10.11 -12.09
N LEU A 267 -18.64 8.78 -11.99
CA LEU A 267 -19.28 7.91 -12.99
C LEU A 267 -20.77 8.22 -13.14
N LYS A 268 -21.49 8.35 -12.02
CA LYS A 268 -22.92 8.66 -12.02
C LYS A 268 -23.23 10.00 -12.72
N ALA A 269 -22.44 11.03 -12.43
CA ALA A 269 -22.61 12.35 -13.02
C ALA A 269 -22.37 12.36 -14.54
N GLU A 270 -21.30 11.70 -15.01
CA GLU A 270 -20.99 11.61 -16.43
C GLU A 270 -22.02 10.76 -17.19
N ALA A 271 -22.50 9.65 -16.59
CA ALA A 271 -23.56 8.84 -17.15
C ALA A 271 -24.87 9.64 -17.32
N ALA A 272 -25.27 10.40 -16.29
CA ALA A 272 -26.46 11.25 -16.35
C ALA A 272 -26.36 12.30 -17.45
N LYS A 273 -25.18 12.93 -17.57
CA LYS A 273 -24.91 13.91 -18.63
C LYS A 273 -25.06 13.28 -20.02
N ARG A 274 -24.45 12.12 -20.27
CA ARG A 274 -24.55 11.43 -21.58
C ARG A 274 -25.96 10.92 -21.88
N ALA A 275 -26.69 10.45 -20.86
CA ALA A 275 -28.08 10.04 -21.01
C ALA A 275 -28.97 11.19 -21.50
N SER A 276 -28.71 12.41 -21.02
CA SER A 276 -29.48 13.61 -21.41
C SER A 276 -29.29 14.02 -22.88
N THR A 277 -28.14 13.66 -23.48
CA THR A 277 -27.78 14.04 -24.85
C THR A 277 -28.02 12.93 -25.87
N LYS A 278 -28.31 11.70 -25.42
CA LYS A 278 -28.54 10.54 -26.29
C LYS A 278 -30.04 10.44 -26.57
N THR A 279 -30.42 10.71 -27.82
CA THR A 279 -31.79 10.55 -28.34
C THR A 279 -32.12 9.08 -28.60
#